data_AF-A0A1G2VQM5-F1
#
_entry.id   AF-A0A1G2VQM5-F1
#
_cell.length_a   1.000
_cell.length_b   1.000
_cell.length_c   1.000
_cell.angle_alpha   90.00
_cell.angle_beta   90.00
_cell.angle_gamma   90.00
#
_symmetry.space_group_name_H-M   'P 1'
#
loop_
_entity.id
_entity.type
_entity.pdbx_description
1 polymer ?
#
loop_
_entity_poly.entity_id
_entity_poly.type
_entity_poly.pdbx_seq_one_letter_code
_entity_poly.pdbx_strand_id
1 'polypeptide(L)'
;MNVTVEVAKNQNESNTSVIRRFTKRVQDAGILKRARSLRYAKRSPSPYAKKKGALSKLTKRKEFEKLKRLGKVEEGYHKKTWKR
;
A
#
# COMPACT_ATOMS: atom_id res chain seq x y z
N MET A 1 3.52 -16.38 23.16
CA MET A 1 2.86 -15.17 22.64
C MET A 1 3.65 -14.67 21.46
N ASN A 2 3.02 -14.29 20.34
CA ASN A 2 3.74 -13.81 19.16
C ASN A 2 3.67 -12.29 19.08
N VAL A 3 4.82 -11.61 19.15
CA VAL A 3 4.90 -10.15 19.00
C VAL A 3 5.22 -9.83 17.55
N THR A 4 4.25 -9.30 16.82
CA THR A 4 4.41 -9.02 15.38
C THR A 4 5.18 -7.73 15.10
N VAL A 5 5.09 -6.73 15.99
CA VAL A 5 5.82 -5.46 15.87
C VAL A 5 6.18 -4.96 17.26
N GLU A 6 7.47 -4.73 17.49
CA GLU A 6 8.00 -4.15 18.72
C GLU A 6 8.91 -2.96 18.40
N VAL A 7 8.88 -1.93 19.25
CA VAL A 7 9.74 -0.74 19.13
C VAL A 7 10.25 -0.34 20.51
N ALA A 8 11.55 -0.52 20.76
CA ALA A 8 12.23 0.03 21.92
C ALA A 8 12.62 1.50 21.70
N LYS A 9 12.70 2.27 22.79
CA LYS A 9 13.16 3.66 22.78
C LYS A 9 14.69 3.72 22.74
N ASN A 10 15.23 4.58 21.88
CA ASN A 10 16.68 4.84 21.86
C ASN A 10 17.04 5.97 22.84
N GLN A 11 18.30 6.00 23.29
CA GLN A 11 18.79 6.89 24.37
C GLN A 11 18.41 8.37 24.20
N ASN A 12 18.51 8.91 22.98
CA ASN A 12 18.27 10.34 22.69
C ASN A 12 17.00 10.59 21.85
N GLU A 13 16.03 9.68 21.88
CA GLU A 13 14.83 9.80 21.07
C GLU A 13 13.66 10.46 21.83
N SER A 14 12.93 11.36 21.17
CA SER A 14 11.69 11.90 21.69
C SER A 14 10.56 10.87 21.64
N ASN A 15 9.62 10.93 22.58
CA ASN A 15 8.48 10.02 22.61
C ASN A 15 7.64 10.09 21.32
N THR A 16 7.56 11.27 20.69
CA THR A 16 6.83 11.46 19.41
C THR A 16 7.50 10.73 18.25
N SER A 17 8.83 10.70 18.19
CA SER A 17 9.56 9.93 17.17
C SER A 17 9.36 8.43 17.36
N VAL A 18 9.32 7.95 18.60
CA VAL A 18 9.02 6.54 18.91
C VAL A 18 7.67 6.12 18.37
N ILE A 19 6.63 6.92 18.63
CA ILE A 19 5.28 6.68 18.11
C ILE A 19 5.28 6.65 16.58
N ARG A 20 5.98 7.57 15.92
CA ARG A 20 6.07 7.61 14.44
C ARG A 20 6.74 6.35 13.87
N ARG A 21 7.81 5.85 14.51
CA ARG A 21 8.48 4.61 14.08
C ARG A 21 7.56 3.40 14.26
N PHE A 22 6.85 3.34 15.38
CA PHE A 22 5.86 2.29 15.63
C PHE A 22 4.75 2.31 14.57
N THR A 23 4.12 3.46 14.33
CA THR A 23 3.06 3.56 13.32
C THR A 23 3.56 3.20 11.93
N LYS A 24 4.77 3.64 11.55
CA LYS A 24 5.40 3.29 10.29
C LYS A 24 5.64 1.78 10.16
N ARG A 25 6.20 1.12 11.19
CA ARG A 25 6.40 -0.34 11.18
C ARG A 25 5.10 -1.12 11.12
N VAL A 26 4.05 -0.67 11.81
CA VAL A 26 2.71 -1.29 11.74
C VAL A 26 2.10 -1.16 10.34
N GLN A 27 2.28 0.00 9.69
CA GLN A 27 1.81 0.23 8.32
C GLN A 27 2.58 -0.61 7.31
N ASP A 28 3.91 -0.65 7.42
CA ASP A 28 4.81 -1.38 6.51
C ASP A 28 4.61 -2.89 6.64
N ALA A 29 4.39 -3.40 7.85
CA ALA A 29 4.05 -4.80 8.09
C ALA A 29 2.68 -5.20 7.50
N GLY A 30 1.84 -4.24 7.08
CA GLY A 30 0.57 -4.50 6.38
C GLY A 30 -0.49 -5.24 7.22
N ILE A 31 -0.29 -5.38 8.54
CA ILE A 31 -1.11 -6.20 9.44
C ILE A 31 -2.55 -5.68 9.47
N LEU A 32 -2.74 -4.37 9.56
CA LEU A 32 -4.07 -3.75 9.54
C LEU A 32 -4.82 -4.03 8.23
N LYS A 33 -4.11 -3.99 7.09
CA LYS A 33 -4.71 -4.29 5.78
C LYS A 33 -5.11 -5.77 5.70
N ARG A 34 -4.28 -6.66 6.21
CA ARG A 34 -4.57 -8.10 6.28
C ARG A 34 -5.77 -8.38 7.20
N ALA A 35 -5.76 -7.87 8.42
CA ALA A 35 -6.86 -8.02 9.37
C ALA A 35 -8.20 -7.51 8.79
N ARG A 36 -8.20 -6.33 8.17
CA ARG A 36 -9.38 -5.79 7.48
C ARG A 36 -9.83 -6.65 6.29
N SER A 37 -8.90 -7.25 5.56
CA SER A 37 -9.24 -8.13 4.43
C SER A 37 -9.87 -9.45 4.85
N LEU A 38 -9.50 -9.96 6.03
CA LEU A 38 -9.99 -11.24 6.58
C LEU A 38 -11.29 -11.09 7.38
N ARG A 39 -11.68 -9.87 7.76
CA ARG A 39 -12.85 -9.60 8.60
C ARG A 39 -14.15 -10.21 8.08
N TYR A 40 -14.35 -10.22 6.76
CA TYR A 40 -15.57 -10.71 6.12
C TYR A 40 -15.24 -11.69 5.02
N ALA A 41 -16.03 -12.77 4.94
CA ALA A 41 -15.94 -13.72 3.83
C ALA A 41 -16.34 -13.05 2.52
N LYS A 42 -15.52 -13.23 1.47
CA LYS A 42 -15.80 -12.73 0.13
C LYS A 42 -15.82 -13.90 -0.84
N ARG A 43 -16.84 -13.95 -1.70
CA ARG A 43 -16.92 -14.92 -2.80
C ARG A 43 -15.75 -14.71 -3.77
N SER A 44 -15.19 -15.80 -4.29
CA SER A 44 -14.19 -15.73 -5.35
C SER A 44 -14.78 -15.10 -6.62
N PRO A 45 -14.13 -14.09 -7.23
CA PRO A 45 -14.67 -13.45 -8.44
C PRO A 45 -14.67 -14.42 -9.62
N SER A 46 -15.67 -14.28 -10.51
CA SER A 46 -15.76 -15.07 -11.74
C SER A 46 -14.61 -14.75 -12.72
N PRO A 47 -14.32 -15.62 -13.70
CA PRO A 47 -13.28 -15.37 -14.70
C PRO A 47 -13.50 -14.05 -15.47
N TYR A 48 -14.75 -13.76 -15.84
CA TYR A 48 -15.12 -12.52 -16.51
C TYR A 48 -14.83 -11.28 -15.64
N ALA A 49 -15.22 -11.31 -14.35
CA ALA A 49 -14.97 -10.21 -13.43
C ALA A 49 -13.47 -9.95 -13.23
N LYS A 50 -12.65 -11.01 -13.17
CA LYS A 50 -11.18 -10.91 -13.13
C LYS A 50 -10.65 -10.25 -14.41
N LYS A 51 -11.11 -10.68 -15.59
CA LYS A 51 -10.71 -10.11 -16.90
C LYS A 51 -11.05 -8.62 -17.00
N LYS A 52 -12.27 -8.23 -16.63
CA LYS A 52 -12.72 -6.82 -16.62
C LYS A 52 -11.82 -5.96 -15.73
N GLY A 53 -11.47 -6.44 -14.53
CA GLY A 53 -10.56 -5.73 -13.63
C GLY A 53 -9.14 -5.59 -14.18
N ALA A 54 -8.62 -6.61 -14.86
CA ALA A 54 -7.32 -6.57 -15.52
C ALA A 54 -7.29 -5.55 -16.68
N LEU A 55 -8.33 -5.52 -17.51
CA LEU A 55 -8.46 -4.55 -18.61
C LEU A 55 -8.46 -3.11 -18.09
N SER A 56 -9.23 -2.82 -17.03
CA SER A 56 -9.24 -1.48 -16.42
C SER A 56 -7.88 -1.05 -15.86
N LYS A 57 -7.06 -1.99 -15.35
CA LYS A 57 -5.69 -1.68 -14.92
C LYS A 57 -4.79 -1.32 -16.10
N LEU A 58 -4.93 -2.02 -17.22
CA LEU A 58 -4.16 -1.77 -18.44
C LEU A 58 -4.53 -0.41 -19.05
N THR A 59 -5.82 -0.06 -19.12
CA THR A 59 -6.25 1.24 -19.64
C THR A 59 -5.67 2.39 -18.81
N LYS A 60 -5.81 2.32 -17.48
CA LYS A 60 -5.24 3.31 -16.54
C LYS A 60 -3.72 3.43 -16.64
N ARG A 61 -3.03 2.33 -16.97
CA ARG A 61 -1.57 2.35 -17.20
C ARG A 61 -1.23 3.09 -18.49
N LYS A 62 -1.93 2.80 -19.59
CA LYS A 62 -1.75 3.48 -20.88
C LYS A 62 -2.04 4.98 -20.79
N GLU A 63 -3.13 5.35 -20.13
CA GLU A 63 -3.49 6.76 -19.88
C GLU A 63 -2.40 7.49 -19.12
N PHE A 64 -1.89 6.87 -18.04
CA PHE A 64 -0.78 7.43 -17.27
C PHE A 64 0.49 7.60 -18.12
N GLU A 65 0.87 6.60 -18.91
CA GLU A 65 2.03 6.67 -19.80
C GLU A 65 1.87 7.78 -20.84
N LYS A 66 0.66 7.98 -21.38
CA LYS A 66 0.35 9.08 -22.30
C LYS A 66 0.47 10.45 -21.61
N LEU A 67 -0.14 10.62 -20.43
CA LEU A 67 -0.06 11.86 -19.67
C LEU A 67 1.38 12.20 -19.27
N LYS A 68 2.16 11.18 -18.89
CA LYS A 68 3.58 11.32 -18.58
C LYS A 68 4.37 11.83 -19.79
N ARG A 69 4.13 11.27 -20.97
CA ARG A 69 4.76 11.75 -22.22
C ARG A 69 4.38 13.18 -22.58
N LEU A 70 3.16 13.59 -22.25
CA LEU A 70 2.65 14.95 -22.49
C LEU A 70 3.11 15.97 -21.43
N GLY A 71 3.91 15.58 -20.44
CA GLY A 71 4.33 16.47 -19.35
C GLY A 71 3.19 16.92 -18.42
N LYS A 72 1.99 16.33 -18.54
CA LYS A 72 0.80 16.67 -17.73
C LYS A 72 0.76 15.94 -16.38
N VAL A 73 1.90 15.42 -15.95
CA VAL A 73 2.04 14.66 -14.71
C VAL A 73 2.93 15.49 -13.81
N GLU A 74 2.45 15.79 -12.60
CA GLU A 74 3.22 16.52 -11.60
C GLU A 74 4.57 15.85 -11.37
N GLU A 75 5.62 16.67 -11.30
CA GLU A 75 6.98 16.21 -11.04
C GLU A 75 7.03 15.64 -9.62
N GLY A 76 7.25 14.32 -9.51
CA GLY A 76 7.08 13.58 -8.25
C GLY A 76 5.85 12.66 -8.18
N TYR A 77 5.04 12.56 -9.24
CA TYR A 77 4.02 11.52 -9.36
C TYR A 77 4.66 10.16 -9.70
N HIS A 78 5.37 9.58 -8.74
CA HIS A 78 5.63 8.16 -8.71
C HIS A 78 4.46 7.55 -7.95
N LYS A 79 3.62 6.73 -8.61
CA LYS A 79 2.72 5.83 -7.86
C LYS A 79 3.64 5.11 -6.88
N LYS A 80 3.49 5.34 -5.57
CA LYS A 80 4.23 4.64 -4.51
C LYS A 80 4.02 3.14 -4.73
N THR A 81 4.88 2.55 -5.54
CA THR A 81 4.99 1.12 -5.72
C THR A 81 5.77 0.69 -4.51
N TRP A 82 5.04 0.32 -3.47
CA TRP A 82 5.63 -0.40 -2.37
C TRP A 82 6.29 -1.63 -2.99
N LYS A 83 7.62 -1.61 -3.15
CA LYS A 83 8.40 -2.82 -3.40
C LYS A 83 7.97 -3.79 -2.31
N ARG A 84 7.45 -4.93 -2.74
CA ARG A 84 7.26 -6.08 -1.86
C ARG A 84 8.61 -6.56 -1.37
#